data_AF-A0A1C6VHU4-F1
#
_entry.id   AF-A0A1C6VHU4-F1
#
_cell.length_a   1.000
_cell.length_b   1.000
_cell.length_c   1.000
_cell.angle_alpha   90.00
_cell.angle_beta   90.00
_cell.angle_gamma   90.00
#
_symmetry.space_group_name_H-M   'P 1'
#
loop_
_entity.id
_entity.type
_entity.pdbx_description
1 polymer ?
#
loop_
_entity_poly.entity_id
_entity_poly.type
_entity_poly.pdbx_seq_one_letter_code
_entity_poly.pdbx_strand_id
1 'polypeptide(L)'
;MSEIMRQRRSVLGLSQADLAARVGVDKRQIRRYEAGETQPTLAVARSIARALEITVDELAGEDVHRIDLTGEWWACWQTWNKGMEILNPHRIRMRQKGDILDVLAVTRGTQKFDEGGYLWRGELRLWDNEVLMGWYVADEAAVRSKGTLYFALHQHGQQMTGRWVGLSYDGPILTGWGAIAKTEDEVLSIVNRLKSEGEPRL
;
A
#
# COMPACT_ATOMS: atom_id res chain seq x y z
N MET A 1 -6.22 -21.39 6.15
CA MET A 1 -5.68 -21.94 7.42
C MET A 1 -4.77 -23.16 7.32
N SER A 2 -5.27 -24.37 7.05
CA SER A 2 -4.48 -25.61 7.15
C SER A 2 -3.21 -25.61 6.29
N GLU A 3 -3.31 -25.13 5.04
CA GLU A 3 -2.17 -25.04 4.13
C GLU A 3 -1.12 -24.01 4.59
N ILE A 4 -1.56 -22.82 4.99
CA ILE A 4 -0.70 -21.73 5.48
C ILE A 4 0.07 -22.17 6.72
N MET A 5 -0.62 -22.86 7.63
CA MET A 5 -0.02 -23.43 8.84
C MET A 5 1.12 -24.41 8.49
N ARG A 6 0.89 -25.34 7.55
CA ARG A 6 1.91 -26.30 7.08
C ARG A 6 3.10 -25.60 6.43
N GLN A 7 2.83 -24.67 5.52
CA GLN A 7 3.86 -23.95 4.78
C GLN A 7 4.76 -23.14 5.72
N ARG A 8 4.17 -22.30 6.57
CA ARG A 8 4.91 -21.47 7.54
C ARG A 8 5.69 -22.33 8.53
N ARG A 9 5.11 -23.42 9.03
CA ARG A 9 5.82 -24.36 9.89
C ARG A 9 7.07 -24.93 9.20
N SER A 10 6.96 -25.29 7.93
CA SER A 10 8.05 -25.86 7.14
C SER A 10 9.15 -24.83 6.85
N VAL A 11 8.79 -23.58 6.54
CA VAL A 11 9.72 -22.46 6.34
C VAL A 11 10.53 -22.16 7.61
N LEU A 12 9.91 -22.25 8.78
CA LEU A 12 10.57 -22.06 10.07
C LEU A 12 11.35 -23.29 10.55
N GLY A 13 11.40 -24.37 9.76
CA GLY A 13 12.10 -25.61 10.13
C GLY A 13 11.48 -26.35 11.31
N LEU A 14 10.21 -26.11 11.63
CA LEU A 14 9.53 -26.69 12.78
C LEU A 14 8.90 -28.04 12.43
N SER A 15 9.06 -29.04 13.30
CA SER A 15 8.21 -30.23 13.26
C SER A 15 6.81 -29.93 13.84
N GLN A 16 5.83 -30.79 13.58
CA GLN A 16 4.52 -30.69 14.25
C GLN A 16 4.64 -30.75 15.77
N ALA A 17 5.65 -31.46 16.30
CA ALA A 17 5.90 -31.54 17.74
C ALA A 17 6.46 -30.22 18.28
N ASP A 18 7.34 -29.55 17.55
CA ASP A 18 7.90 -28.25 17.95
C ASP A 18 6.82 -27.17 17.98
N LEU A 19 5.96 -27.13 16.96
CA LEU A 19 4.84 -26.21 16.93
C LEU A 19 3.85 -26.48 18.07
N ALA A 20 3.55 -27.75 18.35
CA ALA A 20 2.70 -28.15 19.46
C ALA A 20 3.25 -27.67 20.81
N ALA A 21 4.56 -27.85 21.03
CA ALA A 21 5.25 -27.39 22.24
C ALA A 21 5.21 -25.86 22.38
N ARG A 22 5.41 -25.11 21.29
CA ARG A 22 5.32 -23.63 21.30
C ARG A 22 3.91 -23.11 21.58
N VAL A 23 2.89 -23.79 21.07
CA VAL A 23 1.48 -23.39 21.21
C VAL A 23 0.88 -23.86 22.54
N GLY A 24 1.45 -24.90 23.16
CA GLY A 24 0.95 -25.50 24.39
C GLY A 24 -0.21 -26.47 24.17
N VAL A 25 -0.20 -27.22 23.06
CA VAL A 25 -1.23 -28.20 22.70
C VAL A 25 -0.62 -29.57 22.40
N ASP A 26 -1.45 -30.61 22.31
CA ASP A 26 -0.98 -31.94 21.93
C ASP A 26 -0.60 -31.99 20.42
N LYS A 27 0.45 -32.74 20.07
CA LYS A 27 0.89 -32.92 18.66
C LYS A 27 -0.25 -33.40 17.76
N ARG A 28 -1.15 -34.25 18.27
CA ARG A 28 -2.33 -34.71 17.53
C ARG A 28 -3.27 -33.57 17.19
N GLN A 29 -3.39 -32.54 18.02
CA GLN A 29 -4.20 -31.36 17.71
C GLN A 29 -3.61 -30.59 16.53
N ILE A 30 -2.30 -30.33 16.53
CA ILE A 30 -1.60 -29.71 15.39
C ILE A 30 -1.82 -30.52 14.12
N ARG A 31 -1.68 -31.85 14.18
CA ARG A 31 -1.95 -32.73 13.02
C ARG A 31 -3.38 -32.57 12.50
N ARG A 32 -4.39 -32.55 13.38
CA ARG A 32 -5.80 -32.38 13.00
C ARG A 32 -6.09 -31.01 12.40
N TYR A 33 -5.48 -29.95 12.95
CA TYR A 33 -5.57 -28.59 12.40
C TYR A 33 -4.95 -28.52 11.01
N GLU A 34 -3.75 -29.08 10.83
CA GLU A 34 -3.11 -29.15 9.51
C GLU A 34 -3.89 -30.03 8.54
N ALA A 35 -4.58 -31.08 8.99
CA ALA A 35 -5.43 -31.90 8.14
C ALA A 35 -6.79 -31.24 7.80
N GLY A 36 -7.15 -30.13 8.46
CA GLY A 36 -8.47 -29.50 8.32
C GLY A 36 -9.61 -30.29 8.96
N GLU A 37 -9.29 -31.33 9.75
CA GLU A 37 -10.28 -32.18 10.44
C GLU A 37 -10.96 -31.45 11.61
N THR A 38 -10.33 -30.39 12.12
CA THR A 38 -10.84 -29.60 13.26
C THR A 38 -10.32 -28.18 13.16
N GLN A 39 -11.11 -27.22 13.63
CA GLN A 39 -10.70 -25.81 13.74
C GLN A 39 -10.17 -25.53 15.16
N PRO A 40 -9.07 -24.77 15.31
CA PRO A 40 -8.64 -24.29 16.62
C PRO A 40 -9.65 -23.30 17.20
N THR A 41 -9.69 -23.19 18.52
CA THR A 41 -10.38 -22.05 19.16
C THR A 41 -9.62 -20.76 18.84
N LEU A 42 -10.26 -19.59 18.95
CA LEU A 42 -9.59 -18.31 18.70
C LEU A 42 -8.32 -18.12 19.55
N ALA A 43 -8.33 -18.57 20.80
CA ALA A 43 -7.17 -18.51 21.68
C ALA A 43 -6.01 -19.37 21.13
N VAL A 44 -6.31 -20.59 20.67
CA VAL A 44 -5.31 -21.49 20.08
C VAL A 44 -4.83 -20.96 18.72
N ALA A 45 -5.72 -20.41 17.88
CA ALA A 45 -5.37 -19.78 16.62
C ALA A 45 -4.40 -18.61 16.82
N ARG A 46 -4.64 -17.75 17.82
CA ARG A 46 -3.72 -16.67 18.21
C ARG A 46 -2.34 -17.18 18.64
N SER A 47 -2.29 -18.28 19.38
CA SER A 47 -1.02 -18.89 19.78
C SER A 47 -0.28 -19.53 18.60
N ILE A 48 -1.02 -20.18 17.69
CA ILE A 48 -0.45 -20.73 16.44
C ILE A 48 0.13 -19.60 15.58
N ALA A 49 -0.62 -18.53 15.36
CA ALA A 49 -0.18 -17.38 14.56
C ALA A 49 1.12 -16.78 15.11
N ARG A 50 1.16 -16.54 16.43
CA ARG A 50 2.38 -16.07 17.11
C ARG A 50 3.56 -17.03 16.96
N ALA A 51 3.33 -18.34 17.13
CA ALA A 51 4.39 -19.34 17.00
C ALA A 51 4.93 -19.50 15.58
N LEU A 52 4.13 -19.11 14.57
CA LEU A 52 4.46 -19.13 13.13
C LEU A 52 4.89 -17.77 12.58
N GLU A 53 5.01 -16.76 13.44
CA GLU A 53 5.42 -15.40 13.08
C GLU A 53 4.55 -14.81 11.97
N ILE A 54 3.23 -14.97 12.11
CA ILE A 54 2.18 -14.44 11.22
C ILE A 54 1.01 -13.86 12.05
N THR A 55 0.12 -13.10 11.42
CA THR A 55 -1.14 -12.63 12.00
C THR A 55 -2.18 -13.76 12.04
N VAL A 56 -3.26 -13.54 12.81
CA VAL A 56 -4.39 -14.49 12.82
C VAL A 56 -5.13 -14.47 11.49
N ASP A 57 -5.12 -13.34 10.79
CA ASP A 57 -5.78 -13.14 9.50
C ASP A 57 -4.98 -13.84 8.39
N GLU A 58 -3.63 -13.75 8.43
CA GLU A 58 -2.72 -14.60 7.66
C GLU A 58 -2.99 -16.08 7.92
N LEU A 59 -3.13 -16.47 9.19
CA LEU A 59 -3.44 -17.85 9.54
C LEU A 59 -4.83 -18.26 9.04
N ALA A 60 -5.84 -17.39 9.09
CA ALA A 60 -7.17 -17.68 8.56
C ALA A 60 -7.14 -17.87 7.04
N GLY A 61 -6.24 -17.16 6.36
CA GLY A 61 -6.04 -17.18 4.92
C GLY A 61 -6.55 -15.94 4.21
N GLU A 62 -6.74 -14.86 4.96
CA GLU A 62 -7.18 -13.56 4.44
C GLU A 62 -6.02 -12.85 3.70
N ASP A 63 -4.77 -13.06 4.11
CA ASP A 63 -3.57 -12.48 3.47
C ASP A 63 -3.03 -13.27 2.25
N VAL A 64 -3.72 -14.32 1.80
CA VAL A 64 -3.31 -15.05 0.58
C VAL A 64 -3.64 -14.25 -0.70
N HIS A 65 -4.39 -13.16 -0.59
CA HIS A 65 -4.73 -12.26 -1.71
C HIS A 65 -4.05 -10.89 -1.58
N ARG A 66 -2.77 -10.86 -1.20
CA ARG A 66 -2.00 -9.62 -1.29
C ARG A 66 -2.01 -9.12 -2.73
N ILE A 67 -2.54 -7.92 -2.94
CA ILE A 67 -2.60 -7.32 -4.27
C ILE A 67 -1.17 -6.98 -4.69
N ASP A 68 -0.75 -7.51 -5.84
CA ASP A 68 0.50 -7.12 -6.48
C ASP A 68 0.29 -5.80 -7.22
N LEU A 69 0.91 -4.75 -6.71
CA LEU A 69 0.88 -3.40 -7.26
C LEU A 69 2.12 -3.09 -8.09
N THR A 70 3.02 -4.06 -8.29
CA THR A 70 4.22 -3.88 -9.11
C THR A 70 3.87 -3.54 -10.55
N GLY A 71 4.57 -2.55 -11.12
CA GLY A 71 4.47 -2.23 -12.53
C GLY A 71 4.44 -0.74 -12.84
N GLU A 72 3.98 -0.44 -14.05
CA GLU A 72 3.79 0.92 -14.55
C GLU A 72 2.40 1.42 -14.20
N TRP A 73 2.34 2.68 -13.77
CA TRP A 73 1.11 3.36 -13.40
C TRP A 73 1.13 4.80 -13.89
N TRP A 74 -0.06 5.38 -13.97
CA TRP A 74 -0.22 6.82 -14.02
C TRP A 74 -0.55 7.34 -12.63
N ALA A 75 -0.01 8.48 -12.29
CA ALA A 75 -0.38 9.25 -11.11
C ALA A 75 -0.75 10.67 -11.52
N CYS A 76 -1.70 11.28 -10.80
CA CYS A 76 -2.04 12.68 -10.97
C CYS A 76 -2.14 13.36 -9.61
N TRP A 77 -1.60 14.57 -9.53
CA TRP A 77 -1.56 15.37 -8.32
C TRP A 77 -2.22 16.72 -8.56
N GLN A 78 -3.17 17.09 -7.71
CA GLN A 78 -3.64 18.45 -7.58
C GLN A 78 -2.60 19.25 -6.78
N THR A 79 -2.04 20.29 -7.37
CA THR A 79 -1.04 21.16 -6.74
C THR A 79 -1.28 22.62 -7.13
N TRP A 80 -0.48 23.52 -6.57
CA TRP A 80 -0.54 24.96 -6.86
C TRP A 80 0.85 25.51 -7.18
N ASN A 81 0.89 26.50 -8.08
CA ASN A 81 2.04 27.36 -8.30
C ASN A 81 1.53 28.80 -8.43
N LYS A 82 2.01 29.69 -7.55
CA LYS A 82 1.57 31.10 -7.48
C LYS A 82 0.06 31.20 -7.34
N GLY A 83 -0.54 30.27 -6.58
CA GLY A 83 -1.98 30.21 -6.33
C GLY A 83 -2.83 29.66 -7.49
N MET A 84 -2.25 29.41 -8.66
CA MET A 84 -2.96 28.72 -9.75
C MET A 84 -2.93 27.22 -9.53
N GLU A 85 -4.10 26.60 -9.58
CA GLU A 85 -4.22 25.14 -9.52
C GLU A 85 -3.65 24.49 -10.79
N ILE A 86 -2.89 23.43 -10.58
CA ILE A 86 -2.30 22.60 -11.61
C ILE A 86 -2.66 21.14 -11.30
N LEU A 87 -3.18 20.43 -12.31
CA LEU A 87 -3.20 18.97 -12.29
C LEU A 87 -1.96 18.46 -13.00
N ASN A 88 -1.21 17.60 -12.34
CA ASN A 88 0.06 17.10 -12.86
C ASN A 88 0.03 15.58 -13.06
N PRO A 89 -0.54 15.08 -14.17
CA PRO A 89 -0.46 13.68 -14.55
C PRO A 89 0.94 13.29 -15.04
N HIS A 90 1.45 12.15 -14.59
CA HIS A 90 2.69 11.56 -15.08
C HIS A 90 2.78 10.07 -14.78
N ARG A 91 3.79 9.43 -15.38
CA ARG A 91 4.05 8.01 -15.20
C ARG A 91 4.91 7.78 -13.97
N ILE A 92 4.56 6.73 -13.23
CA ILE A 92 5.34 6.21 -12.12
C ILE A 92 5.57 4.71 -12.30
N ARG A 93 6.60 4.20 -11.65
CA ARG A 93 6.87 2.76 -11.53
C ARG A 93 6.83 2.38 -10.06
N MET A 94 6.09 1.32 -9.74
CA MET A 94 6.05 0.72 -8.42
C MET A 94 6.77 -0.62 -8.43
N ARG A 95 7.54 -0.87 -7.36
CA ARG A 95 8.13 -2.18 -7.08
C ARG A 95 7.75 -2.60 -5.67
N GLN A 96 7.05 -3.73 -5.55
CA GLN A 96 6.59 -4.21 -4.25
C GLN A 96 7.50 -5.32 -3.71
N LYS A 97 7.86 -5.20 -2.43
CA LYS A 97 8.55 -6.23 -1.65
C LYS A 97 7.82 -6.41 -0.32
N GLY A 98 6.96 -7.42 -0.26
CA GLY A 98 6.08 -7.63 0.89
C GLY A 98 5.02 -6.52 0.96
N ASP A 99 4.98 -5.80 2.08
CA ASP A 99 4.07 -4.66 2.27
C ASP A 99 4.68 -3.34 1.79
N ILE A 100 5.96 -3.31 1.42
CA ILE A 100 6.66 -2.08 1.07
C ILE A 100 6.67 -1.92 -0.44
N LEU A 101 6.35 -0.72 -0.91
CA LEU A 101 6.37 -0.30 -2.29
C LEU A 101 7.38 0.82 -2.47
N ASP A 102 8.40 0.58 -3.27
CA ASP A 102 9.23 1.64 -3.83
C ASP A 102 8.49 2.28 -5.00
N VAL A 103 8.39 3.61 -5.01
CA VAL A 103 7.72 4.37 -6.05
C VAL A 103 8.71 5.34 -6.70
N LEU A 104 8.76 5.35 -8.03
CA LEU A 104 9.63 6.23 -8.81
C LEU A 104 8.82 6.95 -9.88
N ALA A 105 8.95 8.26 -9.99
CA ALA A 105 8.49 8.99 -11.15
C ALA A 105 9.37 8.64 -12.36
N VAL A 106 8.73 8.31 -13.48
CA VAL A 106 9.39 7.97 -14.75
C VAL A 106 9.36 9.15 -15.71
N THR A 107 8.37 10.03 -15.56
CA THR A 107 8.26 11.29 -16.31
C THR A 107 8.05 12.46 -15.36
N ARG A 108 8.50 13.66 -15.75
CA ARG A 108 8.38 14.88 -14.94
C ARG A 108 6.93 15.39 -14.80
N GLY A 109 6.05 15.00 -15.72
CA GLY A 109 4.68 15.50 -15.81
C GLY A 109 4.54 16.75 -16.66
N THR A 110 3.48 17.52 -16.48
CA THR A 110 3.07 18.54 -17.45
C THR A 110 4.06 19.71 -17.52
N GLN A 111 4.78 19.80 -18.65
CA GLN A 111 5.75 20.86 -18.97
C GLN A 111 5.12 22.19 -19.42
N LYS A 112 3.78 22.31 -19.42
CA LYS A 112 3.07 23.50 -19.93
C LYS A 112 3.26 24.74 -19.05
N PHE A 113 3.78 24.58 -17.85
CA PHE A 113 4.22 25.68 -17.00
C PHE A 113 5.74 25.71 -17.11
N ASP A 114 6.36 26.87 -17.32
CA ASP A 114 7.82 27.03 -17.51
C ASP A 114 8.70 26.46 -16.36
N GLU A 115 8.07 25.95 -15.29
CA GLU A 115 8.68 25.30 -14.12
C GLU A 115 8.15 23.85 -13.92
N GLY A 116 7.50 23.28 -14.92
CA GLY A 116 6.51 22.21 -14.77
C GLY A 116 7.06 20.79 -14.67
N GLY A 117 7.13 20.30 -13.42
CA GLY A 117 7.29 18.88 -13.11
C GLY A 117 8.71 18.46 -12.75
N TYR A 118 8.85 17.48 -11.86
CA TYR A 118 10.13 16.98 -11.37
C TYR A 118 10.06 15.46 -11.18
N LEU A 119 11.20 14.79 -11.32
CA LEU A 119 11.30 13.39 -10.90
C LEU A 119 11.32 13.31 -9.38
N TRP A 120 10.68 12.29 -8.84
CA TRP A 120 10.61 12.05 -7.40
C TRP A 120 10.64 10.56 -7.11
N ARG A 121 10.95 10.24 -5.87
CA ARG A 121 10.91 8.88 -5.33
C ARG A 121 10.18 8.86 -4.01
N GLY A 122 9.61 7.72 -3.68
CA GLY A 122 8.89 7.52 -2.44
C GLY A 122 8.88 6.07 -2.01
N GLU A 123 8.46 5.86 -0.78
CA GLU A 123 8.22 4.54 -0.22
C GLU A 123 6.84 4.58 0.43
N LEU A 124 6.00 3.61 0.09
CA LEU A 124 4.67 3.43 0.65
C LEU A 124 4.58 2.05 1.30
N ARG A 125 3.83 1.96 2.39
CA ARG A 125 3.42 0.68 2.95
C ARG A 125 1.96 0.39 2.61
N LEU A 126 1.69 -0.82 2.16
CA LEU A 126 0.35 -1.39 2.02
C LEU A 126 -0.11 -1.96 3.37
N TRP A 127 -1.28 -1.52 3.82
CA TRP A 127 -1.95 -1.97 5.03
C TRP A 127 -3.25 -2.64 4.63
N ASP A 128 -3.41 -3.90 5.04
CA ASP A 128 -4.67 -4.67 4.96
C ASP A 128 -5.31 -4.74 3.56
N ASN A 129 -4.53 -4.54 2.48
CA ASN A 129 -5.02 -4.34 1.09
C ASN A 129 -6.02 -3.17 0.93
N GLU A 130 -6.05 -2.24 1.88
CA GLU A 130 -7.00 -1.11 1.91
C GLU A 130 -6.31 0.24 1.81
N VAL A 131 -5.10 0.40 2.36
CA VAL A 131 -4.46 1.70 2.48
C VAL A 131 -2.99 1.64 2.07
N LEU A 132 -2.57 2.63 1.29
CA LEU A 132 -1.18 2.94 1.02
C LEU A 132 -0.80 4.25 1.72
N MET A 133 0.25 4.24 2.52
CA MET A 133 0.77 5.46 3.13
C MET A 133 2.28 5.44 3.26
N GLY A 134 2.89 6.61 3.20
CA GLY A 134 4.33 6.76 3.29
C GLY A 134 4.79 8.10 2.76
N TRP A 135 6.02 8.19 2.25
CA TRP A 135 6.66 9.46 1.96
C TRP A 135 7.06 9.60 0.49
N TYR A 136 7.28 10.84 0.06
CA TYR A 136 7.92 11.16 -1.21
C TYR A 136 8.94 12.30 -1.05
N VAL A 137 9.94 12.33 -1.92
CA VAL A 137 10.94 13.39 -2.03
C VAL A 137 11.30 13.61 -3.50
N ALA A 138 11.48 14.88 -3.88
CA ALA A 138 12.02 15.21 -5.20
C ALA A 138 13.43 14.62 -5.37
N ASP A 139 13.71 14.09 -6.56
CA ASP A 139 14.96 13.47 -6.96
C ASP A 139 15.78 14.42 -7.85
N GLU A 140 15.68 15.73 -7.59
CA GLU A 140 16.33 16.78 -8.34
C GLU A 140 16.83 17.87 -7.37
N ALA A 141 18.13 18.18 -7.40
CA ALA A 141 18.77 19.02 -6.39
C ALA A 141 18.17 20.44 -6.24
N ALA A 142 17.59 20.98 -7.32
CA ALA A 142 16.95 22.29 -7.31
C ALA A 142 15.54 22.28 -6.68
N VAL A 143 14.93 21.11 -6.51
CA VAL A 143 13.54 20.96 -6.07
C VAL A 143 13.50 20.49 -4.63
N ARG A 144 12.88 21.28 -3.76
CA ARG A 144 12.79 20.99 -2.32
C ARG A 144 11.54 20.19 -1.93
N SER A 145 10.69 19.87 -2.90
CA SER A 145 9.40 19.21 -2.65
C SER A 145 9.57 17.86 -1.97
N LYS A 146 8.80 17.65 -0.90
CA LYS A 146 8.76 16.40 -0.12
C LYS A 146 7.56 16.39 0.80
N GLY A 147 7.09 15.20 1.16
CA GLY A 147 5.92 15.08 2.00
C GLY A 147 5.50 13.64 2.24
N THR A 148 4.23 13.50 2.62
CA THR A 148 3.56 12.23 2.88
C THR A 148 2.41 12.01 1.92
N LEU A 149 2.08 10.76 1.69
CA LEU A 149 0.96 10.29 0.89
C LEU A 149 0.05 9.44 1.77
N TYR A 150 -1.26 9.59 1.62
CA TYR A 150 -2.27 8.69 2.20
C TYR A 150 -3.30 8.38 1.13
N PHE A 151 -3.46 7.10 0.79
CA PHE A 151 -4.26 6.62 -0.32
C PHE A 151 -5.11 5.44 0.09
N ALA A 152 -6.41 5.50 -0.18
CA ALA A 152 -7.28 4.34 -0.15
C ALA A 152 -7.11 3.54 -1.45
N LEU A 153 -6.97 2.23 -1.31
CA LEU A 153 -6.87 1.25 -2.40
C LEU A 153 -8.28 0.76 -2.75
N HIS A 154 -8.58 0.72 -4.04
CA HIS A 154 -9.81 0.08 -4.51
C HIS A 154 -9.77 -1.44 -4.26
N GLN A 155 -10.91 -2.08 -3.98
CA GLN A 155 -11.01 -3.50 -3.59
C GLN A 155 -10.33 -4.50 -4.55
N HIS A 156 -10.16 -4.12 -5.82
CA HIS A 156 -9.49 -4.93 -6.85
C HIS A 156 -8.08 -4.45 -7.20
N GLY A 157 -7.54 -3.47 -6.47
CA GLY A 157 -6.19 -2.96 -6.69
C GLY A 157 -6.02 -2.15 -7.98
N GLN A 158 -7.11 -1.72 -8.62
CA GLN A 158 -7.07 -1.10 -9.96
C GLN A 158 -6.78 0.40 -9.91
N GLN A 159 -7.12 1.05 -8.81
CA GLN A 159 -6.91 2.48 -8.60
C GLN A 159 -6.65 2.77 -7.12
N MET A 160 -5.97 3.88 -6.86
CA MET A 160 -5.74 4.42 -5.53
C MET A 160 -6.15 5.89 -5.53
N THR A 161 -6.83 6.33 -4.47
CA THR A 161 -7.27 7.72 -4.33
C THR A 161 -6.98 8.25 -2.95
N GLY A 162 -6.53 9.49 -2.85
CA GLY A 162 -6.28 10.08 -1.55
C GLY A 162 -5.65 11.44 -1.64
N ARG A 163 -4.81 11.75 -0.66
CA ARG A 163 -4.22 13.07 -0.50
C ARG A 163 -2.72 12.98 -0.30
N TRP A 164 -2.03 13.99 -0.80
CA TRP A 164 -0.66 14.28 -0.40
C TRP A 164 -0.67 15.44 0.59
N VAL A 165 0.32 15.49 1.48
CA VAL A 165 0.62 16.65 2.32
C VAL A 165 2.11 16.89 2.27
N GLY A 166 2.57 18.09 1.95
CA GLY A 166 3.99 18.32 1.79
C GLY A 166 4.40 19.78 1.59
N LEU A 167 5.72 19.96 1.55
CA LEU A 167 6.37 21.20 1.18
C LEU A 167 6.23 21.40 -0.32
N SER A 168 5.72 22.55 -0.73
CA SER A 168 5.66 22.96 -2.14
C SER A 168 6.19 24.38 -2.33
N TYR A 169 6.11 24.89 -3.56
CA TYR A 169 6.47 26.28 -3.88
C TYR A 169 5.60 27.30 -3.11
N ASP A 170 4.29 27.04 -3.00
CA ASP A 170 3.31 27.96 -2.42
C ASP A 170 3.24 27.92 -0.89
N GLY A 171 3.99 27.03 -0.24
CA GLY A 171 4.05 27.01 1.22
C GLY A 171 4.69 25.77 1.84
N PRO A 172 4.99 25.84 3.15
CA PRO A 172 5.66 24.77 3.88
C PRO A 172 4.77 23.54 4.13
N ILE A 173 3.45 23.71 4.17
CA ILE A 173 2.48 22.65 4.40
C ILE A 173 1.28 22.90 3.49
N LEU A 174 1.19 22.16 2.40
CA LEU A 174 0.07 22.16 1.48
C LEU A 174 -0.44 20.75 1.27
N THR A 175 -1.68 20.64 0.78
CA THR A 175 -2.31 19.35 0.47
C THR A 175 -3.20 19.46 -0.75
N GLY A 176 -3.18 18.42 -1.57
CA GLY A 176 -4.11 18.27 -2.69
C GLY A 176 -4.58 16.84 -2.84
N TRP A 177 -5.60 16.66 -3.67
CA TRP A 177 -6.03 15.34 -4.12
C TRP A 177 -4.96 14.69 -4.98
N GLY A 178 -4.88 13.37 -4.91
CA GLY A 178 -4.08 12.57 -5.82
C GLY A 178 -4.79 11.27 -6.18
N ALA A 179 -4.44 10.75 -7.36
CA ALA A 179 -4.93 9.47 -7.84
C ALA A 179 -3.81 8.70 -8.53
N ILE A 180 -3.88 7.37 -8.47
CA ILE A 180 -3.02 6.45 -9.20
C ILE A 180 -3.91 5.42 -9.90
N ALA A 181 -3.75 5.25 -11.21
CA ALA A 181 -4.55 4.34 -12.04
C ALA A 181 -3.77 3.86 -13.27
N LYS A 182 -4.42 3.13 -14.18
CA LYS A 182 -3.75 2.48 -15.31
C LYS A 182 -3.53 3.43 -16.50
N THR A 183 -4.31 4.49 -16.60
CA THR A 183 -4.20 5.46 -17.72
C THR A 183 -4.19 6.91 -17.25
N GLU A 184 -3.72 7.80 -18.11
CA GLU A 184 -3.71 9.26 -17.88
C GLU A 184 -5.13 9.82 -17.72
N ASP A 185 -6.05 9.41 -18.59
CA ASP A 185 -7.44 9.86 -18.57
C ASP A 185 -8.16 9.44 -17.29
N GLU A 186 -7.90 8.22 -16.79
CA GLU A 186 -8.45 7.74 -15.52
C GLU A 186 -8.03 8.61 -14.34
N VAL A 187 -6.72 8.87 -14.18
CA VAL A 187 -6.25 9.67 -13.03
C VAL A 187 -6.76 11.11 -13.09
N LEU A 188 -6.87 11.70 -14.28
CA LEU A 188 -7.46 13.03 -14.47
C LEU A 188 -8.95 13.06 -14.12
N SER A 189 -9.71 12.07 -14.60
CA SER A 189 -11.14 11.92 -14.29
C SER A 189 -11.37 11.76 -12.78
N ILE A 190 -10.60 10.88 -12.14
CA ILE A 190 -10.68 10.62 -10.70
C ILE A 190 -10.39 11.88 -9.89
N VAL A 191 -9.29 12.60 -10.16
CA VAL A 191 -8.94 13.80 -9.40
C VAL A 191 -9.99 14.89 -9.58
N ASN A 192 -10.52 15.09 -10.80
CA ASN A 192 -11.60 16.05 -11.02
C ASN A 192 -12.88 15.69 -10.27
N ARG A 193 -13.25 14.40 -10.24
CA ARG A 193 -14.39 13.92 -9.45
C ARG A 193 -14.19 14.17 -7.95
N LEU A 194 -13.04 13.79 -7.40
CA LEU A 194 -12.70 14.01 -5.98
C LEU A 194 -12.74 15.49 -5.60
N LYS A 195 -12.31 16.38 -6.49
CA LYS A 195 -12.43 17.83 -6.30
C LYS A 195 -13.89 18.28 -6.22
N SER A 196 -14.76 17.76 -7.09
CA SER A 196 -16.18 18.12 -7.12
C SER A 196 -16.99 17.55 -5.94
N GLU A 197 -16.59 16.38 -5.43
CA GLU A 197 -17.24 15.70 -4.31
C GLU A 197 -16.69 16.16 -2.95
N GLY A 198 -15.54 16.86 -2.96
CA GLY A 198 -14.65 17.02 -1.82
C GLY A 198 -14.69 18.35 -1.07
N GLU A 199 -15.74 19.16 -1.18
CA GLU A 199 -16.02 20.11 -0.10
C GLU A 199 -16.57 19.31 1.09
N PRO A 200 -15.90 19.33 2.26
CA PRO A 200 -16.40 18.61 3.41
C PRO A 200 -17.79 19.16 3.78
N ARG A 201 -18.80 18.29 3.82
CA ARG A 201 -19.97 18.54 4.66
C ARG A 201 -19.49 18.37 6.10
N LEU A 202 -19.22 19.51 6.76
CA LEU A 202 -19.06 19.60 8.20
C LEU A 202 -20.34 19.14 8.93
#